data_AF-A0A836Q5B7-F1
#
_entry.id   AF-A0A836Q5B7-F1
#
_cell.length_a   1.000
_cell.length_b   1.000
_cell.length_c   1.000
_cell.angle_alpha   90.00
_cell.angle_beta   90.00
_cell.angle_gamma   90.00
#
_symmetry.space_group_name_H-M   'P 1'
#
loop_
_entity.id
_entity.type
_entity.pdbx_description
1 polymer ?
#
loop_
_entity_poly.entity_id
_entity_poly.type
_entity_poly.pdbx_seq_one_letter_code
_entity_poly.pdbx_strand_id
1 'polypeptide(L)'
;MPSNDSEESVYSIKNGPISLMRGDSPNNFGQAGIEIEFSDKAVLRAWYWRFICDGKAALSSFDHQQKYGLPSPIDAIEQLQGALNNSFLESIQLDPETGDLSLLFKENRKLQVFNFSGYEVWSIHFPDGAQEFSNCVLQR
;
A
#
# COMPACT_ATOMS: atom_id res chain seq x y z
N MET A 1 -25.64 -10.68 -11.47
CA MET A 1 -24.66 -11.04 -10.44
C MET A 1 -23.43 -10.21 -10.75
N PRO A 2 -23.05 -9.23 -9.92
CA PRO A 2 -21.80 -8.52 -10.12
C PRO A 2 -20.65 -9.54 -10.00
N SER A 3 -19.68 -9.43 -10.90
CA SER A 3 -18.65 -10.45 -11.10
C SER A 3 -17.60 -10.42 -9.99
N ASN A 4 -17.04 -11.59 -9.71
CA ASN A 4 -16.02 -11.85 -8.69
C ASN A 4 -14.62 -11.32 -9.08
N ASP A 5 -14.56 -10.54 -10.17
CA ASP A 5 -13.36 -10.31 -10.96
C ASP A 5 -12.32 -9.45 -10.21
N SER A 6 -12.76 -8.47 -9.41
CA SER A 6 -11.85 -7.54 -8.73
C SER A 6 -11.01 -8.18 -7.61
N GLU A 7 -11.60 -9.13 -6.86
CA GLU A 7 -10.83 -9.91 -5.89
C GLU A 7 -9.79 -10.79 -6.60
N GLU A 8 -10.21 -11.47 -7.67
CA GLU A 8 -9.34 -12.32 -8.47
C GLU A 8 -8.17 -11.53 -9.09
N SER A 9 -8.41 -10.30 -9.53
CA SER A 9 -7.38 -9.40 -10.06
C SER A 9 -6.33 -9.03 -9.00
N VAL A 10 -6.73 -8.67 -7.77
CA VAL A 10 -5.76 -8.37 -6.69
C VAL A 10 -4.92 -9.60 -6.34
N TYR A 11 -5.53 -10.78 -6.28
CA TYR A 11 -4.82 -12.04 -6.02
C TYR A 11 -3.94 -12.52 -7.17
N SER A 12 -4.07 -11.92 -8.37
CA SER A 12 -3.22 -12.24 -9.53
C SER A 12 -1.80 -11.67 -9.42
N ILE A 13 -1.57 -10.72 -8.49
CA ILE A 13 -0.27 -10.08 -8.28
C ILE A 13 0.78 -11.12 -7.87
N LYS A 14 1.91 -11.13 -8.58
CA LYS A 14 2.97 -12.11 -8.34
C LYS A 14 3.82 -11.74 -7.12
N ASN A 15 3.96 -12.73 -6.25
CA ASN A 15 4.98 -12.75 -5.20
C ASN A 15 6.37 -12.52 -5.78
N GLY A 16 7.18 -11.73 -5.08
CA GLY A 16 8.49 -11.34 -5.58
C GLY A 16 9.04 -10.11 -4.89
N PRO A 17 10.25 -9.65 -5.29
CA PRO A 17 10.79 -8.39 -4.81
C PRO A 17 9.90 -7.23 -5.25
N ILE A 18 9.81 -6.20 -4.41
CA ILE A 18 9.14 -4.94 -4.73
C ILE A 18 10.13 -3.78 -4.83
N SER A 19 9.75 -2.74 -5.55
CA SER A 19 10.40 -1.43 -5.53
C SER A 19 9.43 -0.39 -4.99
N LEU A 20 9.86 0.38 -4.00
CA LEU A 20 9.04 1.43 -3.38
C LEU A 20 9.57 2.81 -3.74
N MET A 21 8.67 3.66 -4.20
CA MET A 21 8.94 5.04 -4.58
C MET A 21 8.01 6.01 -3.84
N ARG A 22 8.41 7.27 -3.78
CA ARG A 22 7.51 8.36 -3.39
C ARG A 22 6.39 8.45 -4.42
N GLY A 23 5.16 8.37 -3.96
CA GLY A 23 3.97 8.60 -4.78
C GLY A 23 3.56 10.07 -4.71
N ASP A 24 3.02 10.59 -5.80
CA ASP A 24 2.43 11.91 -5.82
C ASP A 24 1.12 11.90 -5.02
N SER A 25 0.94 12.87 -4.11
CA SER A 25 -0.36 13.08 -3.47
C SER A 25 -1.14 14.11 -4.28
N PRO A 26 -2.34 13.78 -4.83
CA PRO A 26 -3.12 14.70 -5.67
C PRO A 26 -3.53 15.97 -4.90
N ASN A 27 -3.71 15.83 -3.59
CA ASN A 27 -4.18 16.86 -2.69
C ASN A 27 -3.24 16.80 -1.49
N ASN A 28 -2.73 17.91 -0.95
CA ASN A 28 -1.79 17.98 0.19
C ASN A 28 -2.20 17.23 1.49
N PHE A 29 -3.28 16.44 1.46
CA PHE A 29 -3.68 15.45 2.46
C PHE A 29 -2.93 14.13 2.24
N GLY A 30 -2.40 13.54 3.31
CA GLY A 30 -1.57 12.33 3.24
C GLY A 30 -0.17 12.63 2.70
N GLN A 31 0.65 13.28 3.51
CA GLN A 31 1.98 13.81 3.13
C GLN A 31 3.01 12.74 2.74
N ALA A 32 2.62 11.46 2.69
CA ALA A 32 3.50 10.33 2.48
C ALA A 32 2.92 9.32 1.48
N GLY A 33 2.38 9.79 0.36
CA GLY A 33 1.95 8.93 -0.74
C GLY A 33 3.08 8.00 -1.17
N ILE A 34 2.74 6.74 -1.46
CA ILE A 34 3.70 5.73 -1.92
C ILE A 34 3.24 5.11 -3.24
N GLU A 35 4.23 4.73 -4.04
CA GLU A 35 4.06 3.89 -5.20
C GLU A 35 4.90 2.61 -5.00
N ILE A 36 4.29 1.45 -5.20
CA ILE A 36 4.95 0.14 -5.12
C ILE A 36 4.84 -0.51 -6.49
N GLU A 37 5.98 -0.76 -7.12
CA GLU A 37 6.08 -1.61 -8.30
C GLU A 37 6.34 -3.06 -7.86
N PHE A 38 5.46 -3.96 -8.28
CA PHE A 38 5.56 -5.40 -8.05
C PHE A 38 6.41 -6.09 -9.12
N SER A 39 6.79 -7.35 -8.86
CA SER A 39 7.66 -8.13 -9.75
C SER A 39 7.07 -8.38 -11.15
N ASP A 40 5.75 -8.38 -11.26
CA ASP A 40 4.99 -8.51 -12.50
C ASP A 40 4.69 -7.19 -13.19
N LYS A 41 5.19 -6.05 -12.67
CA LYS A 41 4.95 -4.69 -13.15
C LYS A 41 3.57 -4.12 -12.85
N ALA A 42 2.77 -4.79 -12.01
CA ALA A 42 1.65 -4.09 -11.38
C ALA A 42 2.17 -2.96 -10.49
N VAL A 43 1.42 -1.86 -10.39
CA VAL A 43 1.78 -0.68 -9.63
C VAL A 43 0.66 -0.30 -8.67
N LEU A 44 0.93 -0.40 -7.37
CA LEU A 44 0.03 0.08 -6.31
C LEU A 44 0.39 1.54 -5.95
N ARG A 45 -0.62 2.41 -5.94
CA ARG A 45 -0.54 3.77 -5.38
C ARG A 45 -1.42 3.85 -4.14
N ALA A 46 -0.89 4.36 -3.03
CA ALA A 46 -1.59 4.41 -1.76
C ALA A 46 -1.22 5.65 -0.93
N TRP A 47 -2.22 6.24 -0.26
CA TRP A 47 -2.00 7.44 0.59
C TRP A 47 -2.11 7.17 2.08
N TYR A 48 -2.96 6.24 2.50
CA TYR A 48 -3.15 5.89 3.91
C TYR A 48 -2.58 4.52 4.19
N TRP A 49 -1.45 4.48 4.88
CA TRP A 49 -0.78 3.23 5.19
C TRP A 49 -0.12 3.23 6.56
N ARG A 50 0.12 2.01 7.05
CA ARG A 50 0.90 1.71 8.26
C ARG A 50 1.83 0.52 8.01
N PHE A 51 3.09 0.70 8.35
CA PHE A 51 4.09 -0.35 8.38
C PHE A 51 4.16 -0.99 9.76
N ILE A 52 4.16 -2.33 9.77
CA ILE A 52 4.28 -3.18 10.95
C ILE A 52 5.54 -4.02 10.80
N CYS A 53 6.36 -4.02 11.84
CA CYS A 53 7.57 -4.84 11.93
C CYS A 53 7.53 -5.58 13.27
N ASP A 54 7.76 -6.89 13.24
CA ASP A 54 7.74 -7.75 14.43
C ASP A 54 6.46 -7.62 15.27
N GLY A 55 5.32 -7.53 14.58
CA GLY A 55 4.00 -7.42 15.20
C GLY A 55 3.69 -6.06 15.83
N LYS A 56 4.54 -5.05 15.66
CA LYS A 56 4.35 -3.69 16.20
C LYS A 56 4.24 -2.66 15.09
N ALA A 57 3.39 -1.67 15.29
CA ALA A 57 3.36 -0.49 14.42
C ALA A 57 4.72 0.22 14.51
N ALA A 58 5.41 0.33 13.38
CA ALA A 58 6.73 0.91 13.29
C ALA A 58 6.70 2.32 12.69
N LEU A 59 5.85 2.53 11.68
CA LEU A 59 5.78 3.78 10.93
C LEU A 59 4.43 3.90 10.23
N SER A 60 3.94 5.11 9.99
CA SER A 60 2.75 5.36 9.20
C SER A 60 2.88 6.58 8.30
N SER A 61 1.97 6.68 7.34
CA SER A 61 1.80 7.87 6.50
C SER A 61 1.57 9.17 7.30
N PHE A 62 1.00 9.07 8.51
CA PHE A 62 0.72 10.21 9.38
C PHE A 62 1.95 10.71 10.15
N ASP A 63 3.00 9.89 10.26
CA ASP A 63 4.24 10.26 10.95
C ASP A 63 5.15 11.13 10.08
N HIS A 64 4.91 11.19 8.77
CA HIS A 64 5.70 12.01 7.86
C HIS A 64 5.64 13.49 8.25
N GLN A 65 6.79 14.14 8.23
CA GLN A 65 7.04 15.50 8.72
C GLN A 65 6.73 15.75 10.21
N GLN A 66 6.36 14.72 10.98
CA GLN A 66 6.22 14.87 12.42
C GLN A 66 7.59 14.88 13.09
N LYS A 67 7.75 15.73 14.11
CA LYS A 67 9.00 15.84 14.86
C LYS A 67 9.02 14.92 16.08
N TYR A 68 7.93 14.84 16.84
CA TYR A 68 7.85 14.06 18.10
C TYR A 68 9.06 14.24 19.04
N GLY A 69 9.63 15.45 19.10
CA GLY A 69 10.83 15.74 19.90
C GLY A 69 12.16 15.26 19.29
N LEU A 70 12.18 14.66 18.11
CA LEU A 70 13.38 14.26 17.37
C LEU A 70 14.18 15.49 16.87
N PRO A 71 15.48 15.32 16.55
CA PRO A 71 16.31 16.40 16.02
C PRO A 71 15.78 17.00 14.70
N SER A 72 15.19 16.15 13.85
CA SER A 72 14.60 16.52 12.56
C SER A 72 13.21 15.88 12.39
N PRO A 73 12.35 16.42 11.51
CA PRO A 73 11.12 15.76 11.10
C PRO A 73 11.38 14.36 10.51
N ILE A 74 10.42 13.45 10.68
CA ILE A 74 10.46 12.09 10.13
C ILE A 74 10.20 12.15 8.62
N ASP A 75 11.13 11.64 7.80
CA ASP A 75 10.83 11.25 6.42
C ASP A 75 10.31 9.81 6.40
N ALA A 76 8.98 9.66 6.55
CA ALA A 76 8.36 8.34 6.59
C ALA A 76 8.52 7.55 5.27
N ILE A 77 8.68 8.21 4.13
CA ILE A 77 8.84 7.49 2.85
C ILE A 77 10.25 6.93 2.79
N GLU A 78 11.26 7.74 3.12
CA GLU A 78 12.66 7.29 3.12
C GLU A 78 12.88 6.13 4.10
N GLN A 79 12.30 6.21 5.31
CA GLN A 79 12.38 5.11 6.28
C GLN A 79 11.66 3.85 5.78
N LEU A 80 10.49 4.00 5.15
CA LEU A 80 9.77 2.85 4.58
C LEU A 80 10.54 2.24 3.40
N GLN A 81 11.17 3.05 2.55
CA GLN A 81 12.04 2.59 1.47
C GLN A 81 13.22 1.79 2.02
N GLY A 82 13.89 2.30 3.04
CA GLY A 82 14.97 1.58 3.73
C GLY A 82 14.51 0.24 4.33
N ALA A 83 13.25 0.16 4.76
CA ALA A 83 12.67 -1.05 5.31
C ALA A 83 12.14 -2.04 4.25
N LEU A 84 11.65 -1.58 3.10
CA LEU A 84 10.90 -2.43 2.17
C LEU A 84 11.51 -2.57 0.77
N ASN A 85 12.45 -1.72 0.35
CA ASN A 85 13.07 -1.89 -0.97
C ASN A 85 13.76 -3.25 -1.09
N ASN A 86 13.48 -3.95 -2.20
CA ASN A 86 13.93 -5.31 -2.47
C ASN A 86 13.40 -6.38 -1.48
N SER A 87 12.46 -6.02 -0.60
CA SER A 87 11.78 -7.01 0.25
C SER A 87 10.90 -7.90 -0.60
N PHE A 88 10.84 -9.18 -0.23
CA PHE A 88 10.07 -10.18 -0.94
C PHE A 88 8.63 -10.20 -0.43
N LEU A 89 7.68 -9.85 -1.30
CA LEU A 89 6.24 -10.00 -1.06
C LEU A 89 5.88 -11.49 -1.07
N GLU A 90 5.24 -11.95 0.00
CA GLU A 90 4.77 -13.33 0.16
C GLU A 90 3.29 -13.49 -0.17
N SER A 91 2.48 -12.45 0.07
CA SER A 91 1.08 -12.40 -0.34
C SER A 91 0.51 -10.99 -0.20
N ILE A 92 -0.57 -10.77 -0.94
CA ILE A 92 -1.47 -9.63 -0.76
C ILE A 92 -2.85 -10.17 -0.35
N GLN A 93 -3.52 -9.46 0.55
CA GLN A 93 -4.87 -9.77 1.02
C GLN A 93 -5.72 -8.53 0.87
N LEU A 94 -6.91 -8.69 0.29
CA LEU A 94 -7.95 -7.66 0.22
C LEU A 94 -9.02 -7.98 1.26
N ASP A 95 -9.32 -7.02 2.12
CA ASP A 95 -10.47 -7.08 3.01
C ASP A 95 -11.75 -6.79 2.20
N PRO A 96 -12.69 -7.73 2.08
CA PRO A 96 -13.90 -7.56 1.27
C PRO A 96 -14.94 -6.63 1.88
N GLU A 97 -14.83 -6.29 3.17
CA GLU A 97 -15.75 -5.40 3.87
C GLU A 97 -15.29 -3.95 3.76
N THR A 98 -13.98 -3.71 3.91
CA THR A 98 -13.43 -2.34 3.94
C THR A 98 -12.72 -1.94 2.66
N GLY A 99 -12.21 -2.89 1.89
CA GLY A 99 -11.30 -2.62 0.78
C GLY A 99 -9.87 -2.31 1.24
N ASP A 100 -9.53 -2.64 2.49
CA ASP A 100 -8.16 -2.53 2.99
C ASP A 100 -7.25 -3.58 2.33
N LEU A 101 -5.99 -3.22 2.10
CA LEU A 101 -4.96 -4.16 1.64
C LEU A 101 -4.00 -4.50 2.77
N SER A 102 -3.63 -5.77 2.87
CA SER A 102 -2.49 -6.23 3.67
C SER A 102 -1.46 -6.89 2.77
N LEU A 103 -0.29 -6.25 2.63
CA LEU A 103 0.87 -6.80 1.94
C LEU A 103 1.78 -7.44 2.99
N LEU A 104 1.99 -8.75 2.86
CA LEU A 104 2.79 -9.56 3.77
C LEU A 104 4.15 -9.81 3.14
N PHE A 105 5.21 -9.52 3.88
CA PHE A 105 6.59 -9.69 3.45
C PHE A 105 7.32 -10.66 4.38
N LYS A 106 8.46 -11.18 3.90
CA LYS A 106 9.40 -11.94 4.74
C LYS A 106 9.81 -11.17 5.99
N GLU A 107 10.34 -11.91 6.97
CA GLU A 107 10.86 -11.34 8.23
C GLU A 107 9.79 -10.62 9.06
N ASN A 108 8.55 -11.13 9.04
CA ASN A 108 7.45 -10.62 9.86
C ASN A 108 7.17 -9.11 9.64
N ARG A 109 7.31 -8.67 8.39
CA ARG A 109 7.04 -7.31 7.93
C ARG A 109 5.70 -7.27 7.22
N LYS A 110 4.91 -6.23 7.49
CA LYS A 110 3.58 -6.05 6.88
C LYS A 110 3.32 -4.59 6.58
N LEU A 111 2.80 -4.30 5.40
CA LEU A 111 2.26 -2.99 5.06
C LEU A 111 0.74 -3.11 4.96
N GLN A 112 0.04 -2.30 5.75
CA GLN A 112 -1.41 -2.17 5.67
C GLN A 112 -1.74 -0.87 4.94
N VAL A 113 -2.64 -0.95 3.95
CA VAL A 113 -3.20 0.19 3.24
C VAL A 113 -4.69 0.28 3.57
N PHE A 114 -5.14 1.44 4.03
CA PHE A 114 -6.49 1.62 4.56
C PHE A 114 -7.40 2.40 3.62
N ASN A 115 -8.61 1.90 3.42
CA ASN A 115 -9.71 2.60 2.78
C ASN A 115 -10.62 3.29 3.81
N PHE A 116 -10.22 4.47 4.29
CA PHE A 116 -11.01 5.21 5.28
C PHE A 116 -12.26 5.91 4.73
N SER A 117 -12.36 6.10 3.42
CA SER A 117 -13.34 7.02 2.84
C SER A 117 -14.42 6.34 2.01
N GLY A 118 -14.24 5.07 1.65
CA GLY A 118 -15.10 4.39 0.67
C GLY A 118 -14.91 4.90 -0.77
N TYR A 119 -13.95 5.79 -1.01
CA TYR A 119 -13.56 6.28 -2.34
C TYR A 119 -12.23 5.66 -2.76
N GLU A 120 -11.63 6.17 -3.84
CA GLU A 120 -10.41 5.72 -4.51
C GLU A 120 -9.15 6.24 -3.78
N VAL A 121 -8.88 5.73 -2.57
CA VAL A 121 -7.69 6.09 -1.75
C VAL A 121 -6.50 5.15 -1.92
N TRP A 122 -6.68 4.10 -2.71
CA TRP A 122 -5.59 3.41 -3.37
C TRP A 122 -6.05 2.92 -4.74
N SER A 123 -5.08 2.69 -5.62
CA SER A 123 -5.30 2.10 -6.94
C SER A 123 -4.20 1.12 -7.29
N ILE A 124 -4.53 0.06 -8.03
CA ILE A 124 -3.58 -0.87 -8.63
C ILE A 124 -3.73 -0.76 -10.14
N HIS A 125 -2.62 -0.51 -10.83
CA HIS A 125 -2.55 -0.52 -12.29
C HIS A 125 -1.83 -1.78 -12.73
N PHE A 126 -2.46 -2.59 -13.56
CA PHE A 126 -1.90 -3.83 -14.08
C PHE A 126 -1.19 -3.60 -15.43
N PRO A 127 -0.23 -4.45 -15.81
CA PRO A 127 0.53 -4.30 -17.06
C PRO A 127 -0.32 -4.40 -18.33
N ASP A 128 -1.46 -5.08 -18.26
CA ASP A 128 -2.44 -5.21 -19.35
C ASP A 128 -3.34 -3.97 -19.50
N GLY A 129 -3.18 -2.97 -18.63
CA GLY A 129 -3.96 -1.75 -18.60
C GLY A 129 -5.20 -1.81 -17.71
N ALA A 130 -5.52 -2.97 -17.11
CA ALA A 130 -6.58 -3.06 -16.11
C ALA A 130 -6.24 -2.20 -14.88
N GLN A 131 -7.28 -1.74 -14.20
CA GLN A 131 -7.15 -0.93 -12.99
C GLN A 131 -8.15 -1.38 -11.94
N GLU A 132 -7.68 -1.44 -10.71
CA GLU A 132 -8.51 -1.68 -9.54
C GLU A 132 -8.38 -0.51 -8.57
N PHE A 133 -9.49 -0.16 -7.93
CA PHE A 133 -9.56 0.93 -6.96
C PHE A 133 -10.09 0.43 -5.64
N SER A 134 -9.78 1.14 -4.55
CA SER A 134 -10.20 0.75 -3.20
C SER A 134 -11.70 0.62 -2.97
N ASN A 135 -12.53 1.25 -3.80
CA ASN A 135 -13.98 1.13 -3.75
C ASN A 135 -14.53 -0.07 -4.54
N CYS A 136 -13.69 -0.93 -5.12
CA CYS A 136 -14.14 -2.12 -5.88
C CYS A 136 -15.00 -3.06 -5.02
N VAL A 137 -14.77 -3.10 -3.71
CA VAL A 137 -15.57 -3.89 -2.76
C VAL A 137 -16.99 -3.35 -2.56
N LEU A 138 -17.25 -2.07 -2.87
CA LEU A 138 -18.56 -1.43 -2.71
C LEU A 138 -19.48 -1.63 -3.92
N GLN A 139 -18.97 -2.19 -5.02
CA GLN A 139 -19.75 -2.42 -6.24
C GLN A 139 -20.53 -3.75 -6.21
N ARG A 140 -20.76 -4.29 -5.01
CA ARG A 140 -21.38 -5.60 -4.74
C ARG A 140 -22.87 -5.49 -4.43
#